data_AF-A0A8T4GJT1-F1
#
_entry.id   AF-A0A8T4GJT1-F1
#
_cell.length_a   1.000
_cell.length_b   1.000
_cell.length_c   1.000
_cell.angle_alpha   90.00
_cell.angle_beta   90.00
_cell.angle_gamma   90.00
#
_symmetry.space_group_name_H-M   'P 1'
#
loop_
_entity.id
_entity.type
_entity.pdbx_description
1 polymer ?
#
loop_
_entity_poly.entity_id
_entity_poly.type
_entity_poly.pdbx_seq_one_letter_code
_entity_poly.pdbx_strand_id
1 'polypeptide(L)' 'MTENNSTDDTARTTIEVDREVWRKVRAEAVGEGKNISEKLEEILREYFEDDA' A
#
# COMPACT_ATOMS: atom_id res chain seq x y z
N MET A 1 17.73 -4.08 27.94
CA MET A 1 16.86 -4.92 27.10
C MET A 1 15.55 -4.19 27.02
N THR A 2 15.18 -3.68 25.84
CA THR A 2 13.94 -2.95 25.65
C THR A 2 13.07 -3.80 24.75
N GLU A 3 12.08 -4.43 25.37
CA GLU A 3 10.96 -5.08 24.69
C GLU A 3 10.10 -3.97 24.05
N ASN A 4 9.91 -4.03 22.74
CA ASN A 4 8.75 -3.42 22.10
C ASN A 4 8.21 -4.39 21.06
N ASN A 5 7.32 -5.24 21.56
CA ASN A 5 6.48 -6.16 20.81
C ASN A 5 5.44 -5.37 20.01
N SER A 6 5.65 -5.26 18.70
CA SER A 6 4.60 -5.12 17.70
C SER A 6 5.21 -5.60 16.40
N THR A 7 4.92 -6.85 16.06
CA THR A 7 5.18 -7.43 14.74
C THR A 7 4.33 -6.65 13.74
N ASP A 8 4.82 -5.51 13.29
CA ASP A 8 4.34 -4.89 12.07
C ASP A 8 4.92 -5.79 10.96
N ASP A 9 4.16 -6.80 10.52
CA ASP A 9 4.48 -7.66 9.37
C ASP A 9 4.48 -6.84 8.04
N THR A 10 4.84 -5.57 8.11
CA THR A 10 4.90 -4.64 7.01
C THR A 10 6.31 -4.64 6.44
N ALA A 11 6.45 -5.20 5.24
CA ALA A 11 7.69 -5.12 4.48
C ALA A 11 7.76 -3.77 3.74
N ARG A 12 8.76 -2.93 4.09
CA ARG A 12 9.03 -1.71 3.33
C ARG A 12 9.80 -2.06 2.06
N THR A 13 9.13 -1.94 0.92
CA THR A 13 9.71 -2.17 -0.41
C THR A 13 9.68 -0.90 -1.25
N THR A 14 10.66 -0.77 -2.14
CA THR A 14 10.66 0.26 -3.19
C THR A 14 10.27 -0.44 -4.49
N ILE A 15 9.13 -0.06 -5.07
CA ILE A 15 8.63 -0.62 -6.33
C ILE A 15 8.72 0.43 -7.44
N GLU A 16 9.06 -0.03 -8.64
CA GLU A 16 8.98 0.79 -9.84
C GLU A 16 7.61 0.58 -10.49
N VAL A 17 6.85 1.66 -10.64
CA VAL A 17 5.49 1.64 -11.19
C VAL A 17 5.40 2.64 -12.33
N ASP A 18 4.55 2.34 -13.31
CA ASP A 18 4.29 3.28 -14.40
C ASP A 18 3.76 4.61 -13.85
N ARG A 19 4.21 5.72 -14.44
CA ARG A 19 3.89 7.08 -13.97
C ARG A 19 2.38 7.38 -14.06
N GLU A 20 1.68 6.82 -15.03
CA GLU A 20 0.24 6.95 -15.18
C GLU A 20 -0.51 6.17 -14.10
N VAL A 21 -0.05 4.95 -13.79
CA VAL A 21 -0.59 4.12 -12.70
C VAL A 21 -0.38 4.82 -11.36
N TRP A 22 0.84 5.31 -11.09
CA TRP A 22 1.13 6.05 -9.87
C TRP A 22 0.27 7.31 -9.70
N ARG A 23 -0.01 8.01 -10.80
CA ARG A 23 -0.89 9.19 -10.78
C ARG A 23 -2.32 8.82 -10.39
N LYS A 24 -2.85 7.71 -10.90
CA LYS A 24 -4.19 7.21 -10.56
C LYS A 24 -4.28 6.83 -9.07
N VAL A 25 -3.36 5.99 -8.59
CA VAL A 25 -3.29 5.58 -7.18
C VAL A 25 -3.19 6.80 -6.27
N ARG A 26 -2.34 7.77 -6.62
CA ARG A 26 -2.22 9.02 -5.88
C ARG A 26 -3.50 9.84 -5.88
N ALA A 27 -4.19 9.95 -7.02
CA ALA A 27 -5.42 10.72 -7.11
C ALA A 27 -6.54 10.11 -6.25
N GLU A 28 -6.67 8.79 -6.26
CA GLU A 28 -7.64 8.07 -5.42
C GLU A 28 -7.32 8.18 -3.93
N ALA A 29 -6.05 7.98 -3.55
CA ALA A 29 -5.62 8.13 -2.16
C ALA A 29 -5.90 9.54 -1.63
N VAL A 30 -5.63 10.58 -2.43
CA VAL A 30 -5.93 11.97 -2.07
C VAL A 30 -7.44 12.23 -2.00
N GLY A 31 -8.23 11.63 -2.90
CA GLY A 31 -9.69 11.72 -2.89
C GLY A 31 -10.33 11.12 -1.64
N GLU A 32 -9.74 10.05 -1.11
CA GLU A 32 -10.19 9.36 0.12
C GLU A 32 -9.55 9.91 1.40
N GLY A 33 -8.55 10.79 1.30
CA GLY A 33 -7.80 11.31 2.44
C GLY A 33 -6.89 10.28 3.13
N LYS A 34 -6.55 9.18 2.43
CA LYS A 34 -5.70 8.09 2.92
C LYS A 34 -4.24 8.26 2.49
N ASN A 35 -3.32 7.56 3.16
CA ASN A 35 -1.94 7.49 2.67
C ASN A 35 -1.88 6.68 1.37
N ILE A 36 -0.96 7.05 0.48
CA ILE A 36 -0.72 6.33 -0.77
C ILE A 36 -0.33 4.87 -0.51
N SER A 37 0.42 4.60 0.56
CA SER A 37 0.79 3.24 0.96
C SER A 37 -0.43 2.39 1.33
N GLU A 38 -1.39 2.97 2.07
CA GLU A 38 -2.63 2.29 2.45
C GLU A 38 -3.49 1.98 1.21
N LYS A 39 -3.61 2.95 0.29
CA LYS A 39 -4.38 2.73 -0.94
C LYS A 39 -3.72 1.71 -1.86
N LEU A 40 -2.38 1.73 -1.95
CA LEU A 40 -1.63 0.74 -2.72
C LEU A 40 -1.80 -0.66 -2.12
N GLU A 41 -1.74 -0.80 -0.79
CA GLU A 41 -1.98 -2.09 -0.13
C GLU A 41 -3.40 -2.59 -0.36
N GLU A 42 -4.41 -1.72 -0.28
CA GLU A 42 -5.81 -2.05 -0.58
C GLU A 42 -5.95 -2.65 -1.98
N ILE A 43 -5.36 -2.00 -3.00
CA ILE A 43 -5.37 -2.47 -4.39
C ILE A 43 -4.62 -3.80 -4.55
N LEU A 44 -3.44 -3.94 -3.94
CA LEU A 44 -2.65 -5.17 -4.01
C LEU A 44 -3.40 -6.33 -3.34
N ARG A 45 -4.00 -6.09 -2.18
CA ARG A 45 -4.75 -7.09 -1.43
C ARG A 45 -6.01 -7.50 -2.20
N GLU A 46 -6.77 -6.56 -2.75
CA GLU A 46 -7.92 -6.86 -3.61
C GLU A 46 -7.49 -7.72 -4.80
N TYR A 47 -6.40 -7.36 -5.48
CA TYR A 47 -5.90 -8.11 -6.64
C TYR A 47 -5.43 -9.54 -6.29
N PHE A 48 -4.75 -9.73 -5.15
CA PHE A 48 -4.24 -11.05 -4.75
C PHE A 48 -5.27 -11.89 -3.97
N GLU A 49 -6.28 -11.30 -3.35
CA GLU A 49 -7.36 -12.01 -2.66
C GLU A 49 -8.46 -12.47 -3.64
N ASP A 50 -8.63 -11.81 -4.80
CA ASP A 50 -9.56 -12.27 -5.86
C ASP A 50 -9.05 -13.52 -6.61
N ASP A 51 -7.75 -13.83 -6.48
CA ASP A 51 -7.09 -15.02 -7.06
C ASP A 51 -7.10 -16.27 -6.13
N ALA A 52 -7.84 -16.23 -4.99
CA ALA A 52 -7.88 -17.29 -3.96
C ALA A 52 -9.17 -18.13 -3.91
#